data_AF-A0A938VM84-F1
#
_entry.id   AF-A0A938VM84-F1
#
_cell.length_a   1.000
_cell.length_b   1.000
_cell.length_c   1.000
_cell.angle_alpha   90.00
_cell.angle_beta   90.00
_cell.angle_gamma   90.00
#
_symmetry.space_group_name_H-M   'P 1'
#
loop_
_entity.id
_entity.type
_entity.pdbx_description
1 polymer ?
#
loop_
_entity_poly.entity_id
_entity_poly.type
_entity_poly.pdbx_seq_one_letter_code
_entity_poly.pdbx_strand_id
1 'polypeptide(L)'
;LEQPFNPNGEKVTYIAVGDDYVAKKLVEKAAKSPYLVVQASYESKLTEQADVVLPVSIWAEQEGHYINLDGRIRKAEKAITAPENVRDNLDVLTELAKRMKVNLDADWTKAIRERKSSVSLN
;
A
#
# COMPACT_ATOMS: atom_id res chain seq x y z
N LEU A 1 -2.79 13.88 3.25
CA LEU A 1 -1.90 12.87 3.89
C LEU A 1 -0.94 13.50 4.91
N GLU A 2 -1.22 14.71 5.43
CA GLU A 2 -0.28 15.44 6.29
C GLU A 2 -0.47 15.19 7.79
N GLN A 3 -1.49 14.43 8.19
CA GLN A 3 -1.72 14.13 9.59
C GLN A 3 -0.83 12.97 10.05
N PRO A 4 -0.13 13.10 11.20
CA PRO A 4 0.70 12.03 11.71
C PRO A 4 -0.14 10.82 12.09
N PHE A 5 0.27 9.63 11.64
CA PHE A 5 -0.39 8.36 11.99
C PHE A 5 -0.54 8.19 13.51
N ASN A 6 -1.77 7.88 13.95
CA ASN A 6 -2.13 7.59 15.33
C ASN A 6 -3.17 6.45 15.38
N PRO A 7 -2.83 5.26 15.90
CA PRO A 7 -3.76 4.13 15.97
C PRO A 7 -4.72 4.21 17.17
N ASN A 8 -4.53 5.16 18.09
CA ASN A 8 -5.35 5.24 19.30
C ASN A 8 -6.82 5.52 18.97
N GLY A 9 -7.72 4.63 19.41
CA GLY A 9 -9.17 4.75 19.21
C GLY A 9 -9.70 3.91 18.05
N GLU A 10 -8.82 3.42 17.17
CA GLU A 10 -9.20 2.50 16.09
C GLU A 10 -9.14 1.04 16.54
N LYS A 11 -10.10 0.24 16.10
CA LYS A 11 -10.15 -1.20 16.44
C LYS A 11 -9.19 -2.04 15.60
N VAL A 12 -8.90 -1.59 14.39
CA VAL A 12 -8.07 -2.29 13.41
C VAL A 12 -7.17 -1.28 12.73
N THR A 13 -5.91 -1.63 12.53
CA THR A 13 -4.97 -0.86 11.71
C THR A 13 -4.53 -1.70 10.52
N TYR A 14 -4.67 -1.13 9.33
CA TYR A 14 -4.14 -1.70 8.09
C TYR A 14 -2.91 -0.92 7.65
N ILE A 15 -1.76 -1.58 7.48
CA ILE A 15 -0.53 -0.95 6.98
C ILE A 15 -0.11 -1.62 5.68
N ALA A 16 -0.20 -0.86 4.58
CA ALA A 16 0.31 -1.25 3.27
C ALA A 16 1.76 -0.79 3.12
N VAL A 17 2.70 -1.70 3.39
CA VAL A 17 4.14 -1.45 3.24
C VAL A 17 4.60 -1.79 1.82
N GLY A 18 4.07 -2.88 1.26
CA GLY A 18 4.60 -3.44 0.01
C GLY A 18 6.04 -3.91 0.23
N ASP A 19 6.94 -3.46 -0.63
CA ASP A 19 8.36 -3.81 -0.64
C ASP A 19 9.27 -2.70 -0.10
N ASP A 20 8.71 -1.73 0.62
CA ASP A 20 9.46 -0.63 1.23
C ASP A 20 9.94 -0.96 2.67
N TYR A 21 10.87 -0.16 3.17
CA TYR A 21 11.36 -0.23 4.53
C TYR A 21 10.53 0.65 5.48
N VAL A 22 10.22 0.10 6.65
CA VAL A 22 9.43 0.82 7.66
C VAL A 22 10.33 1.50 8.69
N ALA A 23 10.09 2.79 8.93
CA ALA A 23 10.77 3.53 9.99
C ALA A 23 10.42 2.96 11.39
N LYS A 24 11.43 2.87 12.27
CA LYS A 24 11.28 2.36 13.65
C LYS A 24 10.10 3.00 14.42
N LYS A 25 9.91 4.32 14.24
CA LYS A 25 8.81 5.06 14.89
C LYS A 25 7.42 4.59 14.46
N LEU A 26 7.26 4.11 13.22
CA LEU A 26 5.98 3.55 12.76
C LEU A 26 5.74 2.19 13.41
N VAL A 27 6.77 1.35 13.50
CA VAL A 27 6.69 0.04 14.17
C VAL A 27 6.25 0.21 15.63
N GLU A 28 6.89 1.13 16.36
CA GLU A 28 6.55 1.43 17.77
C GLU A 28 5.11 1.93 17.95
N LYS A 29 4.58 2.66 16.96
CA LYS A 29 3.18 3.11 16.97
C LYS A 29 2.23 1.98 16.63
N ALA A 30 2.53 1.21 15.59
CA ALA A 30 1.71 0.09 15.14
C ALA A 30 1.51 -0.97 16.24
N ALA A 31 2.51 -1.15 17.11
CA ALA A 31 2.42 -2.01 18.30
C ALA A 31 1.30 -1.64 19.29
N LYS A 32 0.76 -0.41 19.21
CA LYS A 32 -0.35 0.06 20.04
C LYS A 32 -1.72 -0.26 19.43
N SER A 33 -1.75 -0.81 18.22
CA SER A 33 -3.00 -1.18 17.56
C SER A 33 -3.62 -2.40 18.24
N PRO A 34 -4.94 -2.41 18.51
CA PRO A 34 -5.62 -3.59 19.04
C PRO A 34 -5.64 -4.78 18.08
N TYR A 35 -5.58 -4.52 16.77
CA TYR A 35 -5.52 -5.56 15.73
C TYR A 35 -4.81 -5.02 14.49
N LEU A 36 -3.69 -5.63 14.13
CA LEU A 36 -2.76 -5.15 13.12
C LEU A 36 -2.73 -6.09 11.91
N VAL A 37 -3.10 -5.55 10.75
CA VAL A 37 -2.98 -6.22 9.44
C VAL A 37 -1.88 -5.53 8.64
N VAL A 38 -0.91 -6.30 8.17
CA VAL A 38 0.25 -5.78 7.42
C VAL A 38 0.29 -6.42 6.04
N GLN A 39 0.32 -5.58 5.01
CA GLN A 39 0.56 -6.00 3.63
C GLN A 39 2.02 -5.72 3.28
N ALA A 40 2.82 -6.76 3.10
CA ALA A 40 4.27 -6.65 2.92
C ALA A 40 4.85 -7.76 2.03
N SER A 41 5.97 -7.47 1.38
CA SER A 41 6.75 -8.41 0.56
C SER A 41 7.91 -9.05 1.31
N TYR A 42 8.38 -8.42 2.39
CA TYR A 42 9.52 -8.87 3.18
C TYR A 42 9.15 -9.00 4.66
N GLU A 43 9.83 -9.91 5.35
CA GLU A 43 9.76 -10.02 6.80
C GLU A 43 10.44 -8.83 7.48
N SER A 44 9.81 -8.31 8.53
CA SER A 44 10.31 -7.20 9.31
C SER A 44 9.74 -7.22 10.74
N LYS A 45 10.28 -6.38 11.62
CA LYS A 45 9.70 -6.16 12.96
C LYS A 45 8.22 -5.77 12.93
N LEU A 46 7.75 -5.18 11.83
CA LEU A 46 6.35 -4.83 11.67
C LEU A 46 5.48 -6.07 11.37
N THR A 47 5.97 -7.00 10.55
CA THR A 47 5.25 -8.25 10.25
C THR A 47 5.29 -9.21 11.43
N GLU A 48 6.39 -9.23 12.20
CA GLU A 48 6.54 -10.05 13.40
C GLU A 48 5.48 -9.74 14.48
N GLN A 49 5.05 -8.47 14.59
CA GLN A 49 4.03 -8.05 15.57
C GLN A 49 2.61 -7.98 14.98
N ALA A 50 2.41 -8.35 13.71
CA ALA A 50 1.12 -8.29 13.06
C ALA A 50 0.25 -9.50 13.43
N ASP A 51 -1.05 -9.28 13.59
CA ASP A 51 -2.02 -10.37 13.76
C ASP A 51 -2.25 -11.12 12.43
N VAL A 52 -2.16 -10.39 11.31
CA VAL A 52 -2.29 -10.94 9.96
C VAL A 52 -1.25 -10.30 9.05
N VAL A 53 -0.53 -11.14 8.32
CA VAL A 53 0.36 -10.71 7.23
C VAL A 53 -0.24 -11.14 5.89
N LEU A 54 -0.37 -10.18 4.98
CA LEU A 54 -0.83 -10.37 3.60
C LEU A 54 0.38 -10.25 2.67
N PRO A 55 0.93 -11.38 2.18
CA PRO A 55 2.10 -11.35 1.32
C PRO A 55 1.74 -10.74 -0.04
N VAL A 56 2.56 -9.79 -0.50
CA VAL A 56 2.39 -9.13 -1.79
C VAL A 56 3.68 -9.12 -2.60
N SER A 57 3.53 -9.01 -3.91
CA SER A 57 4.65 -8.97 -4.86
C SER A 57 5.52 -7.72 -4.70
N ILE A 58 6.78 -7.82 -5.11
CA ILE A 58 7.72 -6.69 -5.16
C ILE A 58 7.56 -5.89 -6.45
N TRP A 59 8.17 -4.70 -6.54
CA TRP A 59 8.09 -3.84 -7.72
C TRP A 59 8.49 -4.54 -9.03
N ALA A 60 9.45 -5.47 -9.00
CA ALA A 60 9.94 -6.18 -10.18
C ALA A 60 8.97 -7.27 -10.67
N GLU A 61 8.02 -7.68 -9.82
CA GLU A 61 7.02 -8.71 -10.10
C GLU A 61 5.68 -8.14 -10.58
N GLN A 62 5.53 -6.82 -10.54
CA GLN A 62 4.30 -6.09 -10.80
C GLN A 62 4.36 -5.37 -12.15
N GLU A 63 3.18 -5.17 -12.75
CA GLU A 63 3.00 -4.28 -13.87
C GLU A 63 2.03 -3.15 -13.49
N GLY A 64 2.19 -1.99 -14.11
CA GLY A 64 1.35 -0.85 -13.77
C GLY A 64 1.85 0.47 -14.30
N HIS A 65 1.36 1.55 -13.71
CA HIS A 65 1.72 2.91 -14.09
C HIS A 65 2.31 3.65 -12.89
N TYR A 66 3.46 4.28 -13.10
CA TYR A 66 4.11 5.13 -12.11
C TYR A 66 4.21 6.55 -12.63
N ILE A 67 4.11 7.53 -11.73
CA ILE A 67 4.39 8.93 -12.04
C ILE A 67 5.80 9.22 -11.52
N ASN A 68 6.69 9.64 -12.42
CA ASN A 68 8.03 10.05 -12.03
C ASN A 68 8.02 11.46 -11.39
N LEU A 69 9.16 11.90 -10.87
CA LEU A 69 9.29 13.23 -10.26
C LEU A 69 9.01 14.39 -11.23
N ASP A 70 9.14 14.17 -12.55
CA ASP A 70 8.78 15.15 -13.58
C ASP A 70 7.28 15.17 -13.92
N GLY A 71 6.45 14.38 -13.21
CA GLY A 71 5.02 14.29 -13.43
C GLY A 71 4.61 13.47 -14.66
N ARG A 72 5.53 12.73 -15.28
CA ARG A 72 5.26 11.89 -16.45
C ARG A 72 4.84 10.49 -16.02
N ILE A 73 3.74 10.01 -16.63
CA ILE A 73 3.28 8.64 -16.46
C ILE A 73 4.18 7.71 -17.28
N ARG A 74 4.67 6.66 -16.63
CA ARG A 74 5.44 5.57 -17.24
C ARG A 74 4.75 4.25 -16.96
N LYS A 75 4.66 3.40 -17.98
CA LYS A 75 4.25 2.01 -17.80
C LYS A 75 5.45 1.21 -17.31
N ALA A 76 5.27 0.48 -16.22
CA ALA A 76 6.18 -0.55 -15.77
C ALA A 76 5.65 -1.91 -16.22
N GLU A 77 6.58 -2.75 -16.67
CA GLU A 77 6.30 -4.12 -17.05
C GLU A 77 7.01 -5.07 -16.10
N LYS A 78 6.36 -6.21 -15.88
CA LYS A 78 6.83 -7.24 -14.98
C LYS A 78 8.16 -7.82 -15.49
N ALA A 79 9.20 -7.74 -14.66
CA ALA A 79 10.52 -8.25 -14.98
C ALA A 79 10.69 -9.73 -14.60
N ILE A 80 10.05 -10.15 -13.51
CA ILE A 80 10.11 -11.53 -12.99
C ILE A 80 8.74 -12.02 -12.55
N THR A 81 8.55 -13.33 -12.44
CA THR A 81 7.27 -13.91 -12.01
C THR A 81 7.23 -14.09 -10.50
N ALA A 82 6.22 -13.48 -9.85
CA ALA A 82 5.94 -13.68 -8.44
C ALA A 82 5.77 -15.16 -8.09
N PRO A 83 6.16 -15.59 -6.88
CA PRO A 83 5.88 -16.94 -6.39
C PRO A 83 4.39 -17.28 -6.42
N GLU A 84 4.09 -18.58 -6.47
CA GLU A 84 2.71 -19.05 -6.39
C GLU A 84 2.02 -18.54 -5.11
N ASN A 85 0.74 -18.16 -5.23
CA ASN A 85 -0.10 -17.60 -4.17
C ASN A 85 0.26 -16.19 -3.67
N VAL A 86 1.29 -15.54 -4.22
CA VAL A 86 1.56 -14.11 -3.98
C VAL A 86 0.70 -13.27 -4.92
N ARG A 87 0.05 -12.24 -4.38
CA ARG A 87 -0.85 -11.34 -5.12
C ARG A 87 -0.23 -9.95 -5.24
N ASP A 88 -0.71 -9.17 -6.21
CA ASP A 88 -0.32 -7.77 -6.31
C ASP A 88 -0.98 -6.92 -5.22
N ASN A 89 -0.34 -5.79 -4.89
CA ASN A 89 -0.85 -4.85 -3.90
C ASN A 89 -2.32 -4.45 -4.19
N LEU A 90 -2.66 -4.21 -5.46
CA LEU A 90 -4.00 -3.81 -5.87
C LEU A 90 -5.01 -4.96 -5.77
N ASP A 91 -4.61 -6.20 -6.06
CA ASP A 91 -5.48 -7.38 -5.97
C ASP A 91 -5.93 -7.63 -4.54
N VAL A 92 -5.00 -7.50 -3.58
CA VAL A 92 -5.30 -7.63 -2.14
C VAL A 92 -6.31 -6.57 -1.71
N LEU A 93 -6.09 -5.31 -2.08
CA LEU A 93 -7.00 -4.22 -1.75
C LEU A 93 -8.39 -4.38 -2.40
N THR A 94 -8.42 -4.83 -3.65
CA THR A 94 -9.67 -5.07 -4.40
C THR A 94 -10.49 -6.20 -3.77
N GLU A 95 -9.84 -7.31 -3.41
CA GLU A 95 -10.50 -8.42 -2.73
C GLU A 95 -10.98 -8.02 -1.32
N LEU A 96 -10.19 -7.21 -0.60
CA LEU A 96 -10.60 -6.67 0.69
C LEU A 96 -11.85 -5.78 0.55
N ALA A 97 -11.85 -4.85 -0.40
CA ALA A 97 -12.99 -3.99 -0.67
C ALA A 97 -14.24 -4.79 -1.03
N LYS A 98 -14.10 -5.81 -1.87
CA LYS A 98 -15.19 -6.73 -2.22
C LYS A 98 -15.80 -7.41 -0.99
N ARG A 99 -14.96 -7.92 -0.08
CA ARG A 99 -15.41 -8.55 1.18
C ARG A 99 -16.09 -7.57 2.11
N MET A 100 -15.59 -6.33 2.14
CA MET A 100 -16.16 -5.23 2.92
C MET A 100 -17.39 -4.58 2.25
N LYS A 101 -17.76 -5.02 1.04
CA LYS A 101 -18.82 -4.42 0.21
C LYS A 101 -18.60 -2.92 -0.06
N VAL A 102 -17.33 -2.54 -0.21
CA VAL A 102 -16.93 -1.20 -0.61
C VAL A 102 -16.76 -1.18 -2.12
N ASN A 103 -17.41 -0.23 -2.79
CA ASN A 103 -17.23 -0.04 -4.23
C ASN A 103 -15.99 0.82 -4.47
N LEU A 104 -15.05 0.31 -5.26
CA LEU A 104 -13.86 1.06 -5.69
C LEU A 104 -14.13 1.67 -7.07
N ASP A 105 -13.79 2.95 -7.24
CA ASP A 105 -13.70 3.55 -8.57
C ASP A 105 -12.38 3.09 -9.22
N ALA A 106 -12.48 2.39 -10.34
CA ALA A 106 -11.32 1.84 -11.04
C ALA A 106 -10.65 2.86 -11.99
N ASP A 107 -11.23 4.05 -12.18
CA ASP A 107 -10.66 5.08 -13.06
C ASP A 107 -9.50 5.83 -12.37
N TRP A 108 -8.35 5.17 -12.34
CA TRP A 108 -7.11 5.75 -11.82
C TRP A 108 -6.65 7.00 -12.61
N THR A 109 -7.00 7.10 -13.90
CA THR A 109 -6.62 8.24 -14.74
C THR A 109 -7.36 9.49 -14.32
N LYS A 110 -8.67 9.36 -14.08
CA LYS A 110 -9.49 10.42 -13.50
C LYS A 110 -8.97 10.82 -12.12
N ALA A 111 -8.68 9.85 -11.24
CA ALA A 111 -8.16 10.11 -9.91
C ALA A 111 -6.84 10.93 -9.91
N ILE A 112 -5.94 10.66 -10.87
CA ILE A 112 -4.70 11.44 -11.03
C ILE A 112 -4.99 12.86 -11.54
N ARG A 113 -5.88 13.02 -12.52
CA ARG A 113 -6.17 14.33 -13.14
C ARG A 113 -6.93 15.27 -12.22
N GLU A 114 -7.81 14.74 -11.38
CA GLU A 114 -8.58 15.52 -10.40
C GLU A 114 -7.74 15.94 -9.19
N ARG A 115 -6.58 15.29 -8.97
CA ARG A 115 -5.66 15.65 -7.91
C ARG A 115 -5.05 17.02 -8.21
N LYS A 116 -5.42 18.04 -7.41
CA LYS A 116 -4.75 19.34 -7.43
C LYS A 116 -3.27 19.15 -7.14
N SER A 117 -2.41 19.56 -8.08
CA SER A 117 -0.96 19.58 -7.87
C SER A 117 -0.65 20.40 -6.62
N SER A 118 0.19 19.87 -5.72
CA SER A 118 0.69 20.63 -4.58
C SER A 118 1.70 21.69 -5.00
N VAL A 119 2.21 21.61 -6.23
CA VAL A 119 3.13 22.57 -6.83
C VAL A 119 2.42 23.20 -8.03
N SER A 120 1.91 24.41 -7.84
CA SER A 120 1.46 25.27 -8.92
C SER A 120 2.68 26.06 -9.41
N LEU A 121 3.03 25.97 -10.70
CA LEU A 121 3.92 26.95 -11.30
C LEU A 121 3.12 28.25 -11.43
N ASN A 122 3.55 29.29 -10.73
CA ASN A 122 3.08 30.67 -10.93
C ASN A 122 3.66 31.23 -12.23
#